data_AF-A0A3B9JNG6-F1
#
_entry.id   AF-A0A3B9JNG6-F1
#
_cell.length_a   1.000
_cell.length_b   1.000
_cell.length_c   1.000
_cell.angle_alpha   90.00
_cell.angle_beta   90.00
_cell.angle_gamma   90.00
#
_symmetry.space_group_name_H-M   'P 1'
#
loop_
_entity.id
_entity.type
_entity.pdbx_description
1 polymer ?
#
loop_
_entity_poly.entity_id
_entity_poly.type
_entity_poly.pdbx_seq_one_letter_code
_entity_poly.pdbx_strand_id
1 'polypeptide(L)'
;NGFELSDISVWEQSCIANEVPEVELATVEKFVPQLLNLDINEVGVNFSKGCYPGQEVVARLHYLGKSKRRMRQFECESEVNVGDELLVAGSKSAKASGIVVRRVQLGDKSSFLATVEVAFEDAAITLNNADGIQLTRIKND
;
A
#
# COMPACT_ATOMS: atom_id res chain seq x y z
N ASN A 1 -34.80 -9.77 17.16
CA ASN A 1 -33.42 -10.24 16.94
C ASN A 1 -32.82 -9.41 15.82
N GLY A 2 -32.30 -8.24 16.19
CA GLY A 2 -31.79 -7.25 15.24
C GLY A 2 -30.28 -7.41 15.08
N PHE A 3 -29.79 -7.15 13.87
CA PHE A 3 -28.36 -7.01 13.60
C PHE A 3 -27.90 -5.64 14.09
N GLU A 4 -26.85 -5.58 14.92
CA GLU A 4 -26.14 -4.34 15.20
C GLU A 4 -25.12 -4.09 14.09
N LEU A 5 -25.23 -2.94 13.43
CA LEU A 5 -24.23 -2.51 12.44
C LEU A 5 -23.10 -1.79 13.20
N SER A 6 -21.87 -2.20 12.96
CA SER A 6 -20.69 -1.50 13.46
C SER A 6 -20.37 -0.28 12.60
N ASP A 7 -19.58 0.64 13.15
CA ASP A 7 -19.01 1.75 12.39
C ASP A 7 -18.10 1.25 11.25
N ILE A 8 -18.09 1.96 10.12
CA ILE A 8 -17.27 1.61 8.95
C ILE A 8 -15.76 1.58 9.28
N SER A 9 -15.32 2.39 10.25
CA SER A 9 -13.93 2.38 10.72
C SER A 9 -13.49 1.03 11.28
N VAL A 10 -14.42 0.20 11.79
CA VAL A 10 -14.11 -1.16 12.25
C VAL A 10 -13.72 -2.06 11.08
N TRP A 11 -14.47 -1.94 9.97
CA TRP A 11 -14.16 -2.65 8.73
C TRP A 11 -12.82 -2.19 8.15
N GLU A 12 -12.60 -0.88 8.06
CA GLU A 12 -11.36 -0.33 7.52
C GLU A 12 -10.13 -0.74 8.33
N GLN A 13 -10.22 -0.70 9.67
CA GLN A 13 -9.16 -1.20 10.54
C GLN A 13 -8.89 -2.69 10.31
N SER A 14 -9.93 -3.51 10.14
CA SER A 14 -9.77 -4.94 9.86
C SER A 14 -9.08 -5.18 8.52
N CYS A 15 -9.46 -4.45 7.47
CA CYS A 15 -8.81 -4.54 6.18
C CYS A 15 -7.33 -4.12 6.25
N ILE A 16 -7.00 -3.03 6.94
CA ILE A 16 -5.62 -2.58 7.11
C ILE A 16 -4.80 -3.62 7.90
N ALA A 17 -5.34 -4.13 9.02
CA ALA A 17 -4.66 -5.13 9.84
C ALA A 17 -4.44 -6.47 9.10
N ASN A 18 -5.27 -6.79 8.12
CA ASN A 18 -5.13 -7.98 7.26
C ASN A 18 -4.47 -7.66 5.91
N GLU A 19 -3.86 -6.48 5.76
CA GLU A 19 -3.17 -6.05 4.54
C GLU A 19 -4.01 -6.14 3.26
N VAL A 20 -5.32 -5.89 3.36
CA VAL A 20 -6.25 -5.94 2.22
C VAL A 20 -6.21 -4.62 1.46
N PRO A 21 -5.67 -4.58 0.22
CA PRO A 21 -5.61 -3.36 -0.56
C PRO A 21 -6.99 -2.98 -1.11
N GLU A 22 -7.17 -1.69 -1.40
CA GLU A 22 -8.30 -1.19 -2.16
C GLU A 22 -7.80 -0.20 -3.21
N VAL A 23 -8.35 -0.28 -4.43
CA VAL A 23 -8.01 0.64 -5.51
C VAL A 23 -9.18 1.59 -5.70
N GLU A 24 -8.94 2.86 -5.41
CA GLU A 24 -9.91 3.93 -5.58
C GLU A 24 -9.65 4.68 -6.89
N LEU A 25 -10.58 5.56 -7.25
CA LEU A 25 -10.44 6.40 -8.46
C LEU A 25 -9.13 7.21 -8.45
N ALA A 26 -8.68 7.67 -7.29
CA ALA A 26 -7.43 8.41 -7.12
C ALA A 26 -6.17 7.58 -7.45
N THR A 27 -6.26 6.25 -7.33
CA THR A 27 -5.12 5.33 -7.46
C THR A 27 -5.24 4.34 -8.62
N VAL A 28 -6.24 4.53 -9.49
CA VAL A 28 -6.40 3.76 -10.72
C VAL A 28 -5.13 3.84 -11.58
N GLU A 29 -4.77 2.70 -12.20
CA GLU A 29 -3.57 2.56 -13.06
C GLU A 29 -2.21 2.83 -12.37
N LYS A 30 -2.17 3.01 -11.04
CA LYS A 30 -0.92 3.24 -10.30
C LYS A 30 -0.18 1.96 -9.91
N PHE A 31 -0.86 0.81 -9.96
CA PHE A 31 -0.36 -0.45 -9.40
C PHE A 31 -0.34 -1.59 -10.40
N VAL A 32 0.73 -2.36 -10.37
CA VAL A 32 0.70 -3.78 -10.77
C VAL A 32 0.42 -4.64 -9.53
N PRO A 33 -0.11 -5.86 -9.66
CA PRO A 33 -0.47 -6.72 -8.52
C PRO A 33 0.66 -6.89 -7.49
N GLN A 34 1.91 -6.91 -7.95
CA GLN A 34 3.08 -7.02 -7.08
C GLN A 34 3.21 -5.84 -6.10
N LEU A 35 2.86 -4.63 -6.49
CA LEU A 35 2.95 -3.48 -5.58
C LEU A 35 1.98 -3.62 -4.40
N LEU A 36 0.88 -4.33 -4.59
CA LEU A 36 -0.17 -4.59 -3.60
C LEU A 36 -0.04 -5.95 -2.92
N ASN A 37 1.11 -6.62 -3.07
CA ASN A 37 1.39 -7.97 -2.54
C ASN A 37 0.47 -9.09 -3.07
N LEU A 38 -0.32 -8.84 -4.12
CA LEU A 38 -1.30 -9.81 -4.66
C LEU A 38 -0.65 -10.98 -5.42
N ASP A 39 0.64 -10.88 -5.76
CA ASP A 39 1.45 -11.97 -6.32
C ASP A 39 1.96 -12.96 -5.26
N ILE A 40 2.02 -12.55 -4.00
CA ILE A 40 2.52 -13.39 -2.92
C ILE A 40 1.52 -14.53 -2.72
N ASN A 41 2.02 -15.76 -2.76
CA ASN A 41 1.21 -16.98 -2.69
C ASN A 41 0.08 -17.03 -3.74
N GLU A 42 0.19 -16.28 -4.85
CA GLU A 42 -0.81 -16.23 -5.92
C GLU A 42 -2.22 -15.83 -5.46
N VAL A 43 -2.34 -15.00 -4.40
CA VAL A 43 -3.64 -14.63 -3.82
C VAL A 43 -4.54 -13.83 -4.77
N GLY A 44 -3.96 -12.99 -5.64
CA GLY A 44 -4.69 -12.14 -6.60
C GLY A 44 -4.24 -12.29 -8.05
N VAL A 45 -3.24 -13.14 -8.33
CA VAL A 45 -2.82 -13.50 -9.68
C VAL A 45 -2.46 -14.97 -9.73
N ASN A 46 -2.75 -15.62 -10.86
CA ASN A 46 -2.34 -16.99 -11.10
C ASN A 46 -1.35 -16.98 -12.28
N PHE A 47 -0.18 -17.59 -12.10
CA PHE A 47 0.85 -17.61 -13.14
C PHE A 47 0.78 -18.84 -14.05
N SER A 48 -0.07 -19.81 -13.71
CA SER A 48 -0.28 -21.06 -14.44
C SER A 48 -1.59 -21.08 -15.27
N LYS A 49 -2.45 -20.06 -15.17
CA LYS A 49 -3.69 -19.93 -15.94
C LYS A 49 -3.43 -19.52 -17.39
N GLY A 50 -4.48 -19.63 -18.21
CA GLY A 50 -4.48 -19.09 -19.57
C GLY A 50 -4.40 -17.56 -19.65
N CYS A 51 -4.39 -17.06 -20.89
CA CYS A 51 -4.11 -15.65 -21.18
C CYS A 51 -5.09 -14.66 -20.50
N TYR A 52 -4.57 -13.59 -19.90
CA TYR A 52 -5.35 -12.44 -19.44
C TYR A 52 -4.70 -11.09 -19.82
N PRO A 53 -5.48 -9.99 -19.95
CA PRO A 53 -4.95 -8.68 -20.30
C PRO A 53 -3.87 -8.20 -19.33
N GLY A 54 -2.76 -7.67 -19.86
CA GLY A 54 -1.64 -7.16 -19.05
C GLY A 54 -0.72 -8.22 -18.46
N GLN A 55 -0.99 -9.52 -18.69
CA GLN A 55 -0.19 -10.61 -18.09
C GLN A 55 1.29 -10.56 -18.41
N GLU A 56 1.70 -10.00 -19.56
CA GLU A 56 3.11 -9.93 -19.93
C GLU A 56 3.88 -9.07 -18.91
N VAL A 57 3.32 -7.93 -18.52
CA VAL A 57 3.92 -7.02 -17.53
C VAL A 57 3.97 -7.71 -16.16
N VAL A 58 2.86 -8.35 -15.77
CA VAL A 58 2.75 -9.04 -14.47
C VAL A 58 3.72 -10.23 -14.40
N ALA A 59 3.75 -11.09 -15.42
CA ALA A 59 4.61 -12.27 -15.47
C ALA A 59 6.09 -11.89 -15.60
N ARG A 60 6.42 -10.87 -16.41
CA ARG A 60 7.81 -10.40 -16.56
C ARG A 60 8.41 -9.98 -15.23
N LEU A 61 7.66 -9.23 -14.41
CA LEU A 61 8.12 -8.81 -13.09
C LEU A 61 8.28 -9.99 -12.13
N HIS A 62 7.43 -11.02 -12.25
CA HIS A 62 7.50 -12.23 -11.41
C HIS A 62 8.69 -13.13 -11.77
N TYR A 63 8.90 -13.44 -13.06
CA TYR A 63 9.93 -14.41 -13.48
C TYR A 63 11.32 -13.82 -13.70
N LEU A 64 11.40 -12.57 -14.18
CA LEU A 64 12.67 -11.96 -14.59
C LEU A 64 13.10 -10.82 -13.66
N GLY A 65 12.29 -10.49 -12.65
CA GLY A 65 12.52 -9.34 -11.79
C GLY A 65 12.16 -9.59 -10.34
N LYS A 66 12.29 -8.52 -9.55
CA LYS A 66 11.72 -8.41 -8.21
C LYS A 66 11.04 -7.07 -8.10
N SER A 67 9.90 -7.02 -7.43
CA SER A 67 9.25 -5.74 -7.16
C SER A 67 10.14 -4.90 -6.25
N LYS A 68 10.48 -3.69 -6.70
CA LYS A 68 11.22 -2.72 -5.90
C LYS A 68 10.36 -2.02 -4.86
N ARG A 69 9.03 -2.13 -5.00
CA ARG A 69 8.04 -1.54 -4.11
C ARG A 69 7.03 -2.58 -3.65
N ARG A 70 6.64 -2.50 -2.39
CA ARG A 70 5.66 -3.41 -1.78
C ARG A 70 4.77 -2.63 -0.84
N MET A 71 3.56 -3.11 -0.65
CA MET A 71 2.61 -2.54 0.30
C MET A 71 3.04 -2.89 1.72
N ARG A 72 2.95 -1.90 2.61
CA ARG A 72 3.25 -1.98 4.04
C ARG A 72 2.20 -1.18 4.80
N GLN A 73 2.04 -1.51 6.08
CA GLN A 73 1.21 -0.76 7.01
C GLN A 73 2.00 0.37 7.67
N PHE A 74 1.35 1.51 7.85
CA PHE A 74 1.90 2.71 8.47
C PHE A 74 0.88 3.38 9.39
N GLU A 75 1.39 4.25 10.26
CA GLU A 75 0.61 5.18 11.08
C GLU A 75 1.26 6.57 11.17
N CYS A 76 0.44 7.58 11.43
CA CYS A 76 0.90 8.93 11.78
C CYS A 76 -0.18 9.71 12.55
N GLU A 77 0.22 10.82 13.17
CA GLU A 77 -0.69 11.73 13.91
C GLU A 77 -1.19 12.86 13.00
N SER A 78 -1.84 12.48 11.89
CA SER A 78 -2.43 13.40 10.91
C SER A 78 -3.50 12.71 10.10
N GLU A 79 -4.31 13.52 9.41
CA GLU A 79 -5.12 13.06 8.30
C GLU A 79 -4.24 12.62 7.12
N VAL A 80 -4.66 11.54 6.48
CA VAL A 80 -4.03 10.94 5.30
C VAL A 80 -5.12 10.65 4.26
N ASN A 81 -4.83 10.92 3.01
CA ASN A 81 -5.71 10.65 1.88
C ASN A 81 -5.16 9.53 1.00
N VAL A 82 -6.06 8.75 0.41
CA VAL A 82 -5.69 7.78 -0.62
C VAL A 82 -5.11 8.53 -1.81
N GLY A 83 -3.95 8.07 -2.27
CA GLY A 83 -3.17 8.75 -3.30
C GLY A 83 -2.09 9.71 -2.79
N ASP A 84 -2.04 10.00 -1.49
CA ASP A 84 -0.92 10.76 -0.91
C ASP A 84 0.41 10.05 -1.18
N GLU A 85 1.46 10.82 -1.41
CA GLU A 85 2.78 10.32 -1.78
C GLU A 85 3.65 10.07 -0.55
N LEU A 86 4.41 8.98 -0.58
CA LEU A 86 5.45 8.71 0.42
C LEU A 86 6.80 9.08 -0.16
N LEU A 87 7.54 9.91 0.56
CA LEU A 87 8.92 10.27 0.24
C LEU A 87 9.83 9.58 1.24
N VAL A 88 10.90 8.97 0.74
CA VAL A 88 11.87 8.26 1.58
C VAL A 88 13.21 8.97 1.53
N ALA A 89 13.77 9.29 2.70
CA ALA A 89 15.09 9.89 2.79
C ALA A 89 16.15 8.98 2.15
N GLY A 90 16.96 9.53 1.24
CA GLY A 90 18.02 8.79 0.55
C GLY A 90 17.57 8.00 -0.69
N SER A 91 16.28 7.96 -1.02
CA SER A 91 15.86 7.44 -2.32
C SER A 91 16.32 8.39 -3.43
N LYS A 92 16.90 7.81 -4.50
CA LYS A 92 17.26 8.53 -5.73
C LYS A 92 16.15 8.51 -6.78
N SER A 93 14.97 8.00 -6.42
CA SER A 93 13.84 7.93 -7.34
C SER A 93 13.38 9.35 -7.72
N ALA A 94 13.29 9.61 -9.03
CA ALA A 94 12.73 10.87 -9.54
C ALA A 94 11.21 10.99 -9.32
N LYS A 95 10.54 9.91 -8.91
CA LYS A 95 9.13 9.85 -8.54
C LYS A 95 9.01 9.57 -7.04
N ALA A 96 7.87 9.92 -6.44
CA ALA A 96 7.53 9.48 -5.09
C ALA A 96 7.85 7.99 -4.87
N SER A 97 8.43 7.70 -3.71
CA SER A 97 8.91 6.38 -3.31
C SER A 97 7.76 5.45 -2.93
N GLY A 98 6.56 5.98 -2.77
CA GLY A 98 5.36 5.26 -2.41
C GLY A 98 4.09 6.07 -2.60
N ILE A 99 2.95 5.42 -2.36
CA ILE A 99 1.62 6.02 -2.47
C ILE A 99 0.67 5.31 -1.49
N VAL A 100 -0.20 6.07 -0.82
CA VAL A 100 -1.24 5.56 0.07
C VAL A 100 -2.30 4.83 -0.74
N VAL A 101 -2.63 3.61 -0.30
CA VAL A 101 -3.55 2.67 -0.95
C VAL A 101 -4.91 2.67 -0.25
N ARG A 102 -4.90 2.59 1.08
CA ARG A 102 -6.11 2.48 1.92
C ARG A 102 -5.85 3.16 3.25
N ARG A 103 -6.84 3.79 3.88
CA ARG A 103 -6.67 4.51 5.16
C ARG A 103 -7.88 4.42 6.07
N VAL A 104 -7.66 4.65 7.36
CA VAL A 104 -8.69 4.90 8.37
C VAL A 104 -8.22 5.99 9.34
N GLN A 105 -9.10 6.94 9.65
CA GLN A 105 -8.86 7.95 10.68
C GLN A 105 -9.39 7.45 12.03
N LEU A 106 -8.57 7.52 13.07
CA LEU A 106 -8.82 7.08 14.45
C LEU A 106 -8.51 8.24 15.41
N GLY A 107 -9.47 9.15 15.57
CA GLY A 107 -9.23 10.41 16.31
C GLY A 107 -8.21 11.27 15.58
N ASP A 108 -7.09 11.59 16.24
CA ASP A 108 -6.00 12.40 15.67
C ASP A 108 -4.96 11.55 14.92
N LYS A 109 -5.13 10.22 14.86
CA LYS A 109 -4.22 9.29 14.19
C LYS A 109 -4.82 8.71 12.93
N SER A 110 -3.98 8.48 11.92
CA SER A 110 -4.34 7.64 10.77
C SER A 110 -3.59 6.32 10.84
N SER A 111 -4.28 5.22 10.52
CA SER A 111 -3.64 3.96 10.14
C SER A 111 -3.93 3.70 8.66
N PHE A 112 -2.96 3.21 7.90
CA PHE A 112 -3.10 3.08 6.46
C PHE A 112 -2.15 2.04 5.86
N LEU A 113 -2.51 1.58 4.66
CA LEU A 113 -1.63 0.79 3.79
C LEU A 113 -1.05 1.72 2.72
N ALA A 114 0.24 1.61 2.47
CA ALA A 114 0.91 2.35 1.40
C ALA A 114 1.97 1.47 0.73
N THR A 115 2.18 1.69 -0.56
CA THR A 115 3.37 1.13 -1.23
C THR A 115 4.60 1.90 -0.81
N VAL A 116 5.74 1.23 -0.68
CA VAL A 116 7.04 1.85 -0.36
C VAL A 116 8.18 1.08 -1.03
N GLU A 117 9.30 1.75 -1.30
CA GLU A 117 10.52 1.10 -1.77
C GLU A 117 11.09 0.14 -0.72
N VAL A 118 11.20 -1.14 -1.08
CA VAL A 118 11.65 -2.21 -0.17
C VAL A 118 13.07 -1.98 0.35
N ALA A 119 13.93 -1.33 -0.44
CA ALA A 119 15.30 -1.02 -0.01
C ALA A 119 15.36 0.03 1.12
N PHE A 120 14.28 0.79 1.33
CA PHE A 120 14.23 1.90 2.26
C PHE A 120 12.98 1.89 3.16
N GLU A 121 12.28 0.75 3.25
CA GLU A 121 11.03 0.63 4.02
C GLU A 121 11.19 0.83 5.53
N ASP A 122 12.44 0.80 6.03
CA ASP A 122 12.81 1.09 7.43
C ASP A 122 13.58 2.41 7.58
N ALA A 123 13.69 3.21 6.52
CA ALA A 123 14.31 4.55 6.58
C ALA A 123 13.33 5.59 7.14
N ALA A 124 13.77 6.85 7.23
CA ALA A 124 12.86 7.96 7.52
C ALA A 124 11.96 8.20 6.30
N ILE A 125 10.64 8.15 6.53
CA ILE A 125 9.61 8.29 5.50
C ILE A 125 8.70 9.44 5.91
N THR A 126 8.39 10.34 4.97
CA THR A 126 7.52 11.49 5.18
C THR A 126 6.37 11.49 4.17
N LEU A 127 5.23 12.07 4.59
CA LEU A 127 4.06 12.23 3.74
C LEU A 127 4.15 13.49 2.88
N ASN A 128 3.89 13.35 1.57
CA ASN A 128 3.74 14.38 0.53
C ASN A 128 4.95 15.29 0.25
N ASN A 129 5.79 15.60 1.23
CA ASN A 129 7.01 16.39 1.03
C ASN A 129 8.11 16.00 2.03
N ALA A 130 9.35 16.43 1.77
CA ALA A 130 10.52 16.04 2.56
C ALA A 130 10.48 16.55 4.01
N ASP A 131 9.79 17.66 4.25
CA ASP A 131 9.56 18.26 5.57
C ASP A 131 8.18 17.86 6.14
N GLY A 132 7.55 16.87 5.53
CA GLY A 132 6.21 16.42 5.86
C GLY A 132 6.18 15.60 7.14
N ILE A 133 4.98 15.12 7.48
CA ILE A 133 4.78 14.34 8.69
C ILE A 133 5.51 13.02 8.56
N GLN A 134 6.33 12.71 9.56
CA GLN A 134 7.05 11.45 9.62
C GLN A 134 6.08 10.29 9.86
N LEU A 135 6.24 9.24 9.07
CA LEU A 135 5.42 8.04 9.11
C LEU A 135 6.12 6.96 9.93
N THR A 136 5.34 6.22 10.72
CA THR A 136 5.82 5.06 11.46
C THR A 136 5.35 3.80 10.75
N ARG A 137 6.28 2.93 10.33
CA ARG A 137 5.94 1.64 9.74
C ARG A 137 5.54 0.66 10.84
N ILE A 138 4.42 -0.03 10.65
CA ILE A 138 4.02 -1.16 11.49
C ILE A 138 4.63 -2.44 10.92
N LYS A 139 5.27 -3.23 11.78
CA LYS A 139 5.82 -4.55 11.44
C LYS A 139 4.87 -5.60 12.01
N ASN A 140 4.21 -6.34 11.13
CA ASN A 140 3.42 -7.51 11.52
C ASN A 140 4.37 -8.71 11.47
N ASP A 141 4.68 -9.29 12.63
CA ASP A 141 5.54 -10.47 12.79
C ASP A 141 4.88 -11.76 12.28
#